data_AF-A0A7U9NDQ7-F1
#
_entry.id   AF-A0A7U9NDQ7-F1
#
_cell.length_a   1.000
_cell.length_b   1.000
_cell.length_c   1.000
_cell.angle_alpha   90.00
_cell.angle_beta   90.00
_cell.angle_gamma   90.00
#
_symmetry.space_group_name_H-M   'P 1'
#
loop_
_entity.id
_entity.type
_entity.pdbx_description
1 polymer ?
#
loop_
_entity_poly.entity_id
_entity_poly.type
_entity_poly.pdbx_seq_one_letter_code
_entity_poly.pdbx_strand_id
1 'polypeptide(L)'
;MYIMNGFVYGGEPAASIEISSVKVLDDMIMLVSFSTGEKRLFDATILQGEVFEPLKKEDVFKNPVIDHGVVTWDDGNIDCAPEFMYDNSYEYSMVI
;
A
#
# COMPACT_ATOMS: atom_id res chain seq x y z
N MET A 1 12.77 -17.10 14.02
CA MET A 1 13.73 -17.08 12.89
C MET A 1 13.29 -18.15 11.92
N TYR A 2 13.31 -17.89 10.61
CA TYR A 2 12.91 -18.88 9.61
C TYR A 2 13.85 -18.91 8.40
N ILE A 3 13.85 -20.02 7.67
CA ILE A 3 14.68 -20.23 6.48
C ILE A 3 13.77 -20.24 5.26
N MET A 4 14.06 -19.40 4.27
CA MET A 4 13.35 -19.35 3.00
C MET A 4 14.36 -19.21 1.85
N ASN A 5 14.27 -20.09 0.85
CA ASN A 5 15.19 -20.15 -0.30
C ASN A 5 16.69 -20.18 0.08
N GLY A 6 17.04 -20.78 1.22
CA GLY A 6 18.43 -20.88 1.71
C GLY A 6 18.95 -19.65 2.46
N PHE A 7 18.12 -18.62 2.65
CA PHE A 7 18.47 -17.43 3.45
C PHE A 7 17.79 -17.49 4.83
N VAL A 8 18.48 -16.96 5.86
CA VAL A 8 18.00 -16.91 7.25
C VAL A 8 17.39 -15.53 7.52
N TYR A 9 16.12 -15.52 7.94
CA TYR A 9 15.37 -14.31 8.27
C TYR A 9 15.11 -14.21 9.78
N GLY A 10 15.34 -13.02 10.33
CA GLY A 10 15.11 -12.71 11.74
C GLY A 10 13.64 -12.41 12.01
N GLY A 11 12.83 -13.43 12.29
CA GLY A 11 11.41 -13.27 12.63
C GLY A 11 10.62 -14.57 12.47
N GLU A 12 9.30 -14.49 12.56
CA GLU A 12 8.38 -15.51 12.04
C GLU A 12 8.10 -15.21 10.56
N PRO A 13 7.74 -16.21 9.73
CA PRO A 13 7.33 -15.96 8.35
C PRO A 13 6.04 -15.13 8.36
N ALA A 14 6.15 -13.83 8.07
CA ALA A 14 5.00 -13.04 7.71
C ALA A 14 4.55 -13.51 6.32
N ALA A 15 3.26 -13.82 6.16
CA ALA A 15 2.70 -13.93 4.82
C ALA A 15 2.95 -12.57 4.13
N SER A 16 3.74 -12.57 3.05
CA SER A 16 4.02 -11.36 2.29
C SER A 16 2.71 -10.92 1.62
N ILE A 17 2.08 -9.91 2.19
CA ILE A 17 0.92 -9.29 1.57
C ILE A 17 1.43 -8.31 0.53
N GLU A 18 0.86 -8.37 -0.67
CA GLU A 18 1.25 -7.52 -1.80
C GLU A 18 0.02 -6.76 -2.28
N ILE A 19 0.22 -5.58 -2.86
CA ILE A 19 -0.83 -4.82 -3.51
C ILE A 19 -0.89 -5.22 -4.98
N SER A 20 -2.06 -5.70 -5.41
CA SER A 20 -2.32 -6.15 -6.78
C SER A 20 -2.94 -5.08 -7.67
N SER A 21 -3.68 -4.14 -7.08
CA SER A 21 -4.24 -3.00 -7.79
C SER A 21 -4.60 -1.86 -6.83
N VAL A 22 -4.58 -0.65 -7.36
CA VAL A 22 -4.99 0.57 -6.66
C VAL A 22 -5.90 1.38 -7.57
N LYS A 23 -6.97 1.92 -6.99
CA LYS A 23 -7.79 2.94 -7.60
C LYS A 23 -7.86 4.15 -6.67
N VAL A 24 -7.32 5.28 -7.12
CA VAL A 24 -7.47 6.56 -6.43
C VAL A 24 -8.91 7.05 -6.57
N LEU A 25 -9.50 7.48 -5.46
CA LEU A 25 -10.81 8.11 -5.36
C LEU A 25 -10.65 9.59 -5.00
N ASP A 26 -11.75 10.26 -4.67
CA ASP A 26 -11.70 11.63 -4.14
C ASP A 26 -11.20 11.66 -2.68
N ASP A 27 -10.88 12.86 -2.18
CA ASP A 27 -10.50 13.11 -0.79
C ASP A 27 -9.32 12.27 -0.27
N MET A 28 -8.33 12.00 -1.13
CA MET A 28 -7.15 11.17 -0.81
C MET A 28 -7.47 9.71 -0.40
N ILE A 29 -8.66 9.22 -0.76
CA ILE A 29 -9.03 7.83 -0.52
C ILE A 29 -8.51 6.95 -1.65
N MET A 30 -8.05 5.76 -1.29
CA MET A 30 -7.58 4.74 -2.23
C MET A 30 -8.33 3.44 -1.99
N LEU A 31 -8.90 2.87 -3.05
CA LEU A 31 -9.38 1.49 -3.03
C LEU A 31 -8.21 0.58 -3.44
N VAL A 32 -7.69 -0.17 -2.47
CA VAL A 32 -6.53 -1.05 -2.60
C VAL A 32 -6.99 -2.49 -2.64
N SER A 33 -6.50 -3.28 -3.60
CA SER A 33 -6.73 -4.73 -3.64
C SER A 33 -5.44 -5.47 -3.29
N PHE A 34 -5.50 -6.39 -2.35
CA PHE A 34 -4.35 -7.14 -1.86
C PHE A 34 -4.27 -8.54 -2.50
N SER A 35 -3.11 -9.16 -2.43
CA SER A 35 -2.87 -10.54 -2.89
C SER A 35 -3.71 -11.58 -2.14
N THR A 36 -4.26 -11.24 -0.96
CA THR A 36 -5.23 -12.05 -0.22
C THR A 36 -6.60 -12.13 -0.91
N GLY A 37 -6.86 -11.27 -1.90
CA GLY A 37 -8.16 -11.10 -2.56
C GLY A 37 -9.06 -10.05 -1.89
N GLU A 38 -8.66 -9.53 -0.72
CA GLU A 38 -9.37 -8.46 -0.04
C GLU A 38 -9.23 -7.13 -0.79
N LYS A 39 -10.31 -6.35 -0.73
CA LYS A 39 -10.31 -4.95 -1.14
C LYS A 39 -10.52 -4.09 0.09
N ARG A 40 -9.77 -3.01 0.21
CA ARG A 40 -9.83 -2.14 1.39
C ARG A 40 -9.76 -0.66 0.98
N LEU A 41 -10.44 0.18 1.74
CA LEU A 41 -10.36 1.64 1.62
C LEU A 41 -9.27 2.15 2.55
N PHE A 42 -8.24 2.75 1.95
CA PHE A 42 -7.12 3.37 2.64
C PHE A 42 -7.27 4.90 2.57
N ASP A 43 -7.22 5.56 3.71
CA ASP A 43 -7.22 7.03 3.81
C ASP A 43 -5.77 7.52 3.83
N ALA A 44 -5.30 8.06 2.71
CA ALA A 44 -3.90 8.47 2.56
C ALA A 44 -3.56 9.77 3.32
N THR A 45 -4.53 10.42 3.99
CA THR A 45 -4.24 11.57 4.87
C THR A 45 -3.40 11.18 6.10
N ILE A 46 -3.34 9.89 6.42
CA ILE A 46 -2.43 9.34 7.44
C ILE A 46 -0.95 9.43 7.05
N LEU A 47 -0.64 9.56 5.74
CA LEU A 47 0.72 9.68 5.23
C LEU A 47 1.26 11.09 5.53
N GLN A 48 1.89 11.23 6.70
CA GLN A 48 2.41 12.49 7.21
C GLN A 48 3.94 12.41 7.38
N GLY A 49 4.62 13.53 7.14
CA GLY A 49 6.07 13.65 7.24
C GLY A 49 6.70 14.21 5.98
N GLU A 50 7.96 14.64 6.07
CA GLU A 50 8.66 15.34 4.99
C GLU A 50 8.72 14.54 3.68
N VAL A 51 8.84 13.22 3.76
CA VAL A 51 8.85 12.33 2.58
C VAL A 51 7.50 12.31 1.83
N PHE A 52 6.39 12.53 2.53
CA PHE A 52 5.04 12.52 1.94
C PHE A 52 4.54 13.91 1.54
N GLU A 53 5.27 14.98 1.85
CA GLU A 53 4.91 16.35 1.44
C GLU A 53 4.60 16.50 -0.05
N PRO A 54 5.32 15.83 -0.99
CA PRO A 54 4.97 15.91 -2.41
C PRO A 54 3.57 15.38 -2.74
N LEU A 55 3.01 14.46 -1.94
CA LEU A 55 1.66 13.92 -2.13
C LEU A 55 0.55 14.96 -1.89
N LYS A 56 0.86 16.12 -1.30
CA LYS A 56 -0.10 17.24 -1.21
C LYS A 56 -0.45 17.82 -2.58
N LYS A 57 0.38 17.59 -3.59
CA LYS A 57 0.08 17.94 -4.98
C LYS A 57 -0.80 16.83 -5.57
N GLU A 58 -2.00 17.20 -5.96
CA GLU A 58 -2.99 16.27 -6.50
C GLU A 58 -2.47 15.46 -7.70
N ASP A 59 -1.72 16.12 -8.61
CA ASP A 59 -1.11 15.46 -9.76
C ASP A 59 -0.07 14.40 -9.38
N VAL A 60 0.60 14.54 -8.23
CA VAL A 60 1.53 13.51 -7.75
C VAL A 60 0.71 12.37 -7.16
N PHE A 61 -0.19 12.68 -6.22
CA PHE A 61 -0.97 11.67 -5.51
C PHE A 61 -1.86 10.80 -6.42
N LYS A 62 -2.48 11.40 -7.44
CA LYS A 62 -3.39 10.71 -8.36
C LYS A 62 -2.69 9.77 -9.35
N ASN A 63 -1.35 9.73 -9.35
CA ASN A 63 -0.57 8.87 -10.25
C ASN A 63 0.30 7.86 -9.47
N PRO A 64 -0.29 6.99 -8.62
CA PRO A 64 0.46 5.91 -7.99
C PRO A 64 0.90 4.86 -9.03
N VAL A 65 2.05 4.24 -8.78
CA VAL A 65 2.56 3.08 -9.50
C VAL A 65 2.73 1.93 -8.53
N ILE A 66 2.34 0.72 -8.95
CA ILE A 66 2.67 -0.48 -8.18
C ILE A 66 3.99 -1.01 -8.70
N ASP A 67 5.02 -0.98 -7.86
CA ASP A 67 6.34 -1.56 -8.13
C ASP A 67 6.57 -2.73 -7.18
N HIS A 68 6.80 -3.93 -7.72
CA HIS A 68 7.01 -5.16 -6.94
C HIS A 68 6.00 -5.40 -5.81
N GLY A 69 4.72 -5.08 -6.02
CA GLY A 69 3.65 -5.26 -5.04
C GLY A 69 3.54 -4.14 -3.99
N VAL A 70 4.33 -3.07 -4.12
CA VAL A 70 4.33 -1.89 -3.25
C VAL A 70 3.77 -0.70 -4.01
N VAL A 71 3.00 0.16 -3.32
CA VAL A 71 2.53 1.41 -3.94
C VAL A 71 3.62 2.46 -3.80
N THR A 72 3.91 3.10 -4.93
CA THR A 72 4.93 4.13 -5.05
C THR A 72 4.39 5.36 -5.78
N TRP A 73 5.03 6.51 -5.54
CA TRP A 73 4.82 7.77 -6.23
C TRP A 73 6.17 8.41 -6.54
N ASP A 74 6.14 9.47 -7.35
CA ASP A 74 7.32 10.29 -7.67
C ASP A 74 8.51 9.44 -8.13
N ASP A 75 8.27 8.61 -9.17
CA ASP A 75 9.27 7.71 -9.74
C ASP A 75 9.94 6.76 -8.72
N GLY A 76 9.20 6.37 -7.68
CA GLY A 76 9.68 5.44 -6.64
C GLY A 76 10.35 6.13 -5.44
N ASN A 77 10.44 7.46 -5.42
CA ASN A 77 11.02 8.19 -4.28
C ASN A 77 10.12 8.18 -3.04
N ILE A 78 8.83 7.88 -3.21
CA ILE A 78 7.85 7.77 -2.14
C ILE A 78 7.20 6.41 -2.26
N ASP A 79 7.25 5.61 -1.20
CA ASP A 79 6.59 4.32 -1.14
C ASP A 79 5.74 4.19 0.13
N CYS A 80 4.79 3.26 0.10
CA CYS A 80 4.06 2.87 1.28
C CYS A 80 3.83 1.36 1.26
N ALA A 81 4.37 0.69 2.29
CA ALA A 81 4.38 -0.76 2.40
C ALA A 81 2.96 -1.36 2.43
N PRO A 82 2.74 -2.51 1.78
CA PRO A 82 1.45 -3.20 1.78
C PRO A 82 0.90 -3.49 3.19
N GLU A 83 1.75 -3.88 4.13
CA GLU A 83 1.38 -4.18 5.51
C GLU A 83 0.81 -2.94 6.20
N PHE A 84 1.46 -1.79 6.01
CA PHE A 84 1.00 -0.54 6.58
C PHE A 84 -0.36 -0.14 6.00
N MET A 85 -0.53 -0.23 4.68
CA MET A 85 -1.82 0.04 4.05
C MET A 85 -2.90 -0.91 4.52
N TYR A 86 -2.58 -2.20 4.68
CA TYR A 86 -3.53 -3.20 5.14
C TYR A 86 -4.01 -2.93 6.57
N ASP A 87 -3.07 -2.69 7.49
CA ASP A 87 -3.35 -2.44 8.91
C ASP A 87 -4.10 -1.12 9.14
N ASN A 88 -3.90 -0.12 8.26
CA ASN A 88 -4.51 1.21 8.35
C ASN A 88 -5.61 1.45 7.32
N SER A 89 -6.22 0.38 6.80
CA SER A 89 -7.38 0.47 5.89
C SER A 89 -8.57 -0.29 6.44
N TYR A 90 -9.74 -0.03 5.86
CA TYR A 90 -10.99 -0.69 6.22
C TYR A 90 -11.44 -1.62 5.11
N GLU A 91 -11.88 -2.83 5.45
CA GLU A 91 -12.41 -3.79 4.48
C GLU A 91 -13.57 -3.17 3.68
N TYR A 92 -13.45 -3.25 2.35
CA TYR A 92 -14.48 -2.84 1.41
C TYR A 92 -15.19 -4.08 0.88
N SER A 93 -16.26 -4.46 1.58
CA SER A 93 -17.18 -5.49 1.12
C SER A 93 -18.32 -4.84 0.33
N MET A 94 -18.46 -5.21 -0.94
CA MET A 94 -19.71 -4.94 -1.65
C MET A 94 -20.76 -5.88 -1.08
N VAL A 95 -21.67 -5.33 -0.27
CA VAL A 95 -22.90 -6.03 0.07
C VAL A 95 -23.72 -6.11 -1.21
N ILE A 96 -23.81 -7.32 -1.76
CA ILE A 96 -24.65 -7.67 -2.90
C ILE A 96 -26.11 -7.81 -2.45
#